data_AF-A0A7Y3YN50-F1
#
_entry.id   AF-A0A7Y3YN50-F1
#
_cell.length_a   1.000
_cell.length_b   1.000
_cell.length_c   1.000
_cell.angle_alpha   90.00
_cell.angle_beta   90.00
_cell.angle_gamma   90.00
#
_symmetry.space_group_name_H-M   'P 1'
#
loop_
_entity.id
_entity.type
_entity.pdbx_description
1 polymer ?
#
loop_
_entity_poly.entity_id
_entity_poly.type
_entity_poly.pdbx_seq_one_letter_code
_entity_poly.pdbx_strand_id
1 'polypeptide(L)'
;MNRLTWTALVPLLLSMAMVFSTYSYGSESGLEAFTVSLVLSAPLIFTFLLVFSFCRDGAADRHALLGTIAICMHLSTVLLHVWRNGFMFTDVTRNDGLGPAQGYSGLILWLGSIKAMIIGVAVGVCAHFVTRMVRRLAFR
;
A
#
# COMPACT_ATOMS: atom_id res chain seq x y z
N MET A 1 0.40 -15.12 -12.89
CA MET A 1 0.29 -14.24 -11.71
C MET A 1 -1.03 -14.58 -11.03
N ASN A 2 -1.01 -14.93 -9.74
CA ASN A 2 -2.23 -15.41 -9.10
C ASN A 2 -3.19 -14.26 -8.76
N ARG A 3 -4.45 -14.62 -8.47
CA ARG A 3 -5.53 -13.66 -8.20
C ARG A 3 -5.17 -12.67 -7.09
N LEU A 4 -4.44 -13.14 -6.07
CA LEU A 4 -4.04 -12.32 -4.93
C LEU A 4 -3.05 -11.23 -5.34
N THR A 5 -2.04 -11.56 -6.14
CA THR A 5 -1.11 -10.56 -6.68
C THR A 5 -1.83 -9.51 -7.53
N TRP A 6 -2.81 -9.91 -8.35
CA TRP A 6 -3.64 -8.97 -9.11
C TRP A 6 -4.44 -8.04 -8.19
N THR A 7 -5.07 -8.58 -7.14
CA THR A 7 -5.81 -7.77 -6.16
C THR A 7 -4.92 -6.80 -5.38
N ALA A 8 -3.63 -7.10 -5.21
CA ALA A 8 -2.66 -6.21 -4.59
C ALA A 8 -2.14 -5.14 -5.59
N LEU A 9 -2.04 -5.48 -6.88
CA LEU A 9 -1.54 -4.57 -7.90
C LEU A 9 -2.52 -3.41 -8.19
N VAL A 10 -3.83 -3.70 -8.25
CA VAL A 10 -4.86 -2.70 -8.55
C VAL A 10 -4.81 -1.47 -7.63
N PRO A 11 -4.84 -1.60 -6.29
CA PRO A 11 -4.79 -0.44 -5.39
C PRO A 11 -3.44 0.29 -5.44
N LEU A 12 -2.34 -0.41 -5.73
CA LEU A 12 -1.04 0.23 -5.97
C LEU A 12 -1.12 1.16 -7.19
N LEU A 13 -1.61 0.67 -8.33
CA LEU A 13 -1.75 1.46 -9.55
C LEU A 13 -2.71 2.62 -9.37
N LEU A 14 -3.85 2.39 -8.68
CA LEU A 14 -4.81 3.45 -8.37
C LEU A 14 -4.17 4.55 -7.50
N SER A 15 -3.44 4.17 -6.47
CA SER A 15 -2.72 5.11 -5.60
C SER A 15 -1.69 5.93 -6.38
N MET A 16 -0.88 5.27 -7.22
CA MET A 16 0.11 5.93 -8.08
C MET A 16 -0.55 6.91 -9.05
N ALA A 17 -1.68 6.51 -9.67
CA ALA A 17 -2.43 7.38 -10.56
C ALA A 17 -2.95 8.63 -9.85
N MET A 18 -3.51 8.49 -8.63
CA MET A 18 -3.97 9.64 -7.84
C MET A 18 -2.83 10.61 -7.50
N VAL A 19 -1.66 10.09 -7.10
CA VAL A 19 -0.49 10.95 -6.83
C VAL A 19 -0.03 11.66 -8.09
N PHE A 20 0.07 10.93 -9.21
CA PHE A 20 0.47 11.50 -10.48
C PHE A 20 -0.47 12.62 -10.90
N SER A 21 -1.77 12.35 -10.93
CA SER A 21 -2.78 13.36 -11.27
C SER A 21 -2.74 14.56 -10.32
N THR A 22 -2.50 14.34 -9.02
CA THR A 22 -2.36 15.44 -8.06
C THR A 22 -1.16 16.33 -8.40
N TYR A 23 0.02 15.76 -8.58
CA TYR A 23 1.25 16.53 -8.79
C TYR A 23 1.38 17.11 -10.20
N SER A 24 0.63 16.59 -11.17
CA SER A 24 0.52 17.21 -12.51
C SER A 24 -0.06 18.64 -12.47
N TYR A 25 -0.82 19.02 -11.44
CA TYR A 25 -1.36 20.38 -11.30
C TYR A 25 -0.30 21.43 -10.99
N GLY A 26 0.85 21.05 -10.42
CA GLY A 26 1.90 22.00 -10.04
C GLY A 26 3.28 21.69 -10.57
N SER A 27 3.42 20.63 -11.38
CA SER A 27 4.69 20.30 -12.04
C SER A 27 4.84 21.06 -13.36
N GLU A 28 6.03 21.57 -13.65
CA GLU A 28 6.34 22.17 -14.95
C GLU A 28 6.54 21.08 -16.04
N SER A 29 6.78 19.84 -15.63
CA SER A 29 6.97 18.71 -16.54
C SER A 29 6.31 17.43 -16.06
N GLY A 30 5.80 16.63 -17.00
CA GLY A 30 5.24 15.30 -16.69
C GLY A 30 6.26 14.34 -16.08
N LEU A 31 7.56 14.53 -16.35
CA LEU A 31 8.64 13.73 -15.76
C LEU A 31 8.83 14.01 -14.27
N GLU A 32 8.66 15.26 -13.84
CA GLU A 32 8.71 15.63 -12.43
C GLU A 32 7.55 14.99 -11.66
N ALA A 33 6.31 15.13 -12.17
CA ALA A 33 5.13 14.50 -11.57
C ALA A 33 5.28 12.97 -11.48
N PHE A 34 5.83 12.34 -12.52
CA PHE A 34 6.11 10.91 -12.53
C PHE A 34 7.14 10.50 -11.46
N THR A 35 8.23 11.25 -11.34
CA THR A 35 9.29 11.00 -10.36
C THR A 35 8.76 11.13 -8.92
N VAL A 36 8.00 12.18 -8.63
CA VAL A 36 7.35 12.38 -7.33
C VAL A 36 6.39 11.23 -7.04
N SER A 37 5.61 10.78 -8.02
CA SER A 37 4.68 9.67 -7.87
C SER A 37 5.38 8.36 -7.50
N LEU A 38 6.52 8.07 -8.14
CA LEU A 38 7.34 6.91 -7.80
C LEU A 38 7.89 7.00 -6.37
N VAL A 39 8.46 8.15 -6.00
CA VAL A 39 9.08 8.36 -4.68
C VAL A 39 8.04 8.27 -3.56
N LEU A 40 6.88 8.90 -3.73
CA LEU A 40 5.80 8.87 -2.74
C LEU A 40 5.15 7.49 -2.63
N SER A 41 5.14 6.71 -3.71
CA SER A 41 4.57 5.36 -3.74
C SER A 41 5.57 4.27 -3.36
N ALA A 42 6.84 4.59 -3.14
CA ALA A 42 7.90 3.60 -2.89
C ALA A 42 7.58 2.64 -1.72
N PRO A 43 7.04 3.07 -0.56
CA PRO A 43 6.64 2.13 0.50
C PRO A 43 5.53 1.17 0.07
N LEU A 44 4.58 1.63 -0.76
CA LEU A 44 3.50 0.80 -1.27
C LEU A 44 4.01 -0.21 -2.30
N ILE A 45 4.92 0.21 -3.18
CA ILE A 45 5.63 -0.68 -4.12
C ILE A 45 6.40 -1.75 -3.34
N PHE A 46 7.12 -1.36 -2.29
CA PHE A 46 7.88 -2.28 -1.44
C PHE A 46 6.97 -3.38 -0.85
N THR A 47 5.85 -2.99 -0.22
CA THR A 47 4.92 -4.00 0.35
C THR A 47 4.27 -4.88 -0.72
N PHE A 48 4.00 -4.35 -1.91
CA PHE A 48 3.55 -5.16 -3.05
C PHE A 48 4.60 -6.21 -3.46
N LEU A 49 5.89 -5.85 -3.50
CA LEU A 49 6.96 -6.81 -3.81
C LEU A 49 7.04 -7.94 -2.77
N LEU A 50 6.76 -7.66 -1.49
CA LEU A 50 6.65 -8.70 -0.47
C LEU A 50 5.49 -9.66 -0.75
N VAL A 51 4.31 -9.13 -1.10
CA VAL A 51 3.15 -9.96 -1.50
C VAL A 51 3.50 -10.79 -2.73
N PHE A 52 4.10 -10.19 -3.75
CA PHE A 52 4.53 -10.88 -4.96
C PHE A 52 5.50 -12.04 -4.65
N SER A 53 6.43 -11.82 -3.72
CA SER A 53 7.48 -12.78 -3.38
C SER A 53 6.97 -13.95 -2.53
N PHE A 54 6.17 -13.67 -1.49
CA PHE A 54 5.74 -14.67 -0.51
C PHE A 54 4.40 -15.32 -0.83
N CYS A 55 3.58 -14.69 -1.69
CA CYS A 55 2.26 -15.22 -2.04
C CYS A 55 2.19 -15.81 -3.44
N ARG A 56 3.29 -15.89 -4.20
CA ARG A 56 3.31 -16.60 -5.48
C ARG A 56 3.07 -18.10 -5.29
N ASP A 57 2.55 -18.74 -6.34
CA ASP A 57 2.20 -20.16 -6.32
C ASP A 57 3.42 -21.01 -5.91
N GLY A 58 3.23 -21.93 -4.96
CA GLY A 58 4.28 -22.76 -4.36
C GLY A 58 5.07 -22.12 -3.20
N ALA A 59 5.12 -20.79 -3.08
CA ALA A 59 5.74 -20.11 -1.94
C ALA A 59 4.76 -19.90 -0.76
N ALA A 60 3.47 -19.73 -1.07
CA ALA A 60 2.43 -19.47 -0.08
C ALA A 60 2.30 -20.58 0.97
N ASP A 61 2.39 -21.85 0.54
CA ASP A 61 2.29 -22.99 1.46
C ASP A 61 3.56 -23.18 2.29
N ARG A 62 4.74 -22.92 1.69
CA ARG A 62 6.03 -23.04 2.37
C ARG A 62 6.23 -21.92 3.40
N HIS A 63 5.71 -20.73 3.14
CA HIS A 63 5.92 -19.53 3.96
C HIS A 63 4.60 -18.88 4.41
N ALA A 64 3.63 -19.68 4.86
CA ALA A 64 2.29 -19.22 5.19
C ALA A 64 2.23 -18.04 6.18
N LEU A 65 3.12 -18.01 7.18
CA LEU A 65 3.22 -16.88 8.13
C LEU A 65 3.67 -15.60 7.41
N LEU A 66 4.76 -15.67 6.63
CA LEU A 66 5.29 -14.52 5.89
C LEU A 66 4.32 -14.02 4.82
N GLY A 67 3.59 -14.92 4.16
CA GLY A 67 2.51 -14.55 3.24
C GLY A 67 1.38 -13.78 3.94
N THR A 68 0.94 -14.26 5.12
CA THR A 68 -0.09 -13.58 5.91
C THR A 68 0.38 -12.19 6.36
N ILE A 69 1.62 -12.09 6.82
CA ILE A 69 2.26 -10.82 7.20
C ILE A 69 2.33 -9.87 6.01
N ALA A 70 2.83 -10.33 4.86
CA ALA A 70 2.95 -9.51 3.65
C ALA A 70 1.59 -8.95 3.19
N ILE A 71 0.55 -9.77 3.22
CA ILE A 71 -0.83 -9.34 2.89
C ILE A 71 -1.30 -8.25 3.85
N CYS A 72 -1.14 -8.45 5.17
CA CYS A 72 -1.63 -7.49 6.17
C CYS A 72 -0.82 -6.18 6.16
N MET A 73 0.49 -6.25 5.96
CA MET A 73 1.36 -5.09 5.74
C MET A 73 0.93 -4.30 4.51
N HIS A 74 0.70 -4.99 3.39
CA HIS A 74 0.28 -4.36 2.15
C HIS A 74 -1.10 -3.72 2.30
N LEU A 75 -2.08 -4.43 2.87
CA LEU A 75 -3.42 -3.91 3.12
C LEU A 75 -3.41 -2.63 3.97
N SER A 76 -2.66 -2.64 5.07
CA SER A 76 -2.56 -1.47 5.97
C SER A 76 -1.91 -0.27 5.26
N THR A 77 -0.91 -0.54 4.43
CA THR A 77 -0.21 0.50 3.65
C THR A 77 -1.11 1.03 2.52
N VAL A 78 -1.83 0.16 1.82
CA VAL A 78 -2.85 0.52 0.82
C VAL A 78 -3.88 1.45 1.42
N LEU A 79 -4.44 1.12 2.60
CA LEU A 79 -5.47 1.93 3.24
C LEU A 79 -4.97 3.35 3.52
N LEU A 80 -3.75 3.48 4.06
CA LEU A 80 -3.14 4.79 4.27
C LEU A 80 -2.98 5.56 2.96
N HIS A 81 -2.40 4.92 1.93
CA HIS A 81 -2.07 5.56 0.67
C HIS A 81 -3.32 5.96 -0.11
N VAL A 82 -4.27 5.05 -0.30
CA VAL A 82 -5.51 5.33 -1.02
C VAL A 82 -6.29 6.44 -0.32
N TRP A 83 -6.39 6.40 1.01
CA TRP A 83 -7.12 7.42 1.76
C TRP A 83 -6.41 8.78 1.66
N ARG A 84 -5.10 8.83 1.96
CA ARG A 84 -4.35 10.09 1.94
C ARG A 84 -4.30 10.70 0.54
N ASN A 85 -4.05 9.88 -0.47
CA ASN A 85 -3.94 10.33 -1.86
C ASN A 85 -5.32 10.72 -2.42
N GLY A 86 -6.39 10.02 -2.03
CA GLY A 86 -7.76 10.40 -2.40
C GLY A 86 -8.17 11.75 -1.82
N PHE A 87 -7.85 12.03 -0.55
CA PHE A 87 -8.07 13.34 0.05
C PHE A 87 -7.25 14.43 -0.63
N MET A 88 -5.98 14.17 -0.87
CA MET A 88 -5.09 15.11 -1.55
C MET A 88 -5.58 15.44 -2.96
N PHE A 89 -5.98 14.41 -3.73
CA PHE A 89 -6.53 14.57 -5.06
C PHE A 89 -7.83 15.38 -5.05
N THR A 90 -8.74 15.11 -4.10
CA THR A 90 -9.99 15.86 -3.94
C THR A 90 -9.74 17.32 -3.58
N ASP A 91 -8.75 17.58 -2.72
CA ASP A 91 -8.38 18.95 -2.33
C ASP A 91 -7.82 19.74 -3.51
N VAL A 92 -6.87 19.16 -4.26
CA VAL A 92 -6.26 19.81 -5.43
C VAL A 92 -7.26 20.03 -6.56
N THR A 93 -8.12 19.05 -6.84
CA THR A 93 -9.15 19.19 -7.90
C THR A 93 -10.20 20.25 -7.57
N ARG A 94 -10.47 20.52 -6.28
CA ARG A 94 -11.40 21.58 -5.86
C ARG A 94 -10.76 22.97 -5.85
N ASN A 95 -9.50 23.05 -5.49
CA ASN A 95 -8.79 24.32 -5.33
C ASN A 95 -7.97 24.71 -6.58
N ASP A 96 -7.95 23.86 -7.60
CA ASP A 96 -7.22 24.02 -8.87
C ASP A 96 -5.74 24.34 -8.68
N GLY A 97 -5.11 23.70 -7.68
CA GLY A 97 -3.71 23.97 -7.37
C GLY A 97 -3.18 23.17 -6.17
N LEU A 98 -1.85 23.07 -6.10
CA LEU A 98 -1.17 22.44 -4.97
C LEU A 98 -1.10 23.43 -3.80
N GLY A 99 -1.71 23.06 -2.68
CA GLY A 99 -1.57 23.80 -1.43
C GLY A 99 -0.27 23.48 -0.67
N PRO A 100 0.02 24.24 0.41
CA PRO A 100 1.16 23.94 1.30
C PRO A 100 1.04 22.58 2.00
N ALA A 101 -0.19 22.09 2.19
CA ALA A 101 -0.45 20.81 2.86
C ALA A 101 0.11 19.61 2.08
N GLN A 102 0.26 19.75 0.76
CA GLN A 102 0.81 18.76 -0.15
C GLN A 102 2.33 18.66 -0.01
N GLY A 103 3.01 19.66 0.53
CA GLY A 103 4.45 19.59 0.86
C GLY A 103 4.76 18.57 1.96
N TYR A 104 3.78 18.24 2.82
CA TYR A 104 3.94 17.24 3.89
C TYR A 104 3.61 15.81 3.45
N SER A 105 3.16 15.60 2.21
CA SER A 105 2.76 14.29 1.70
C SER A 105 3.90 13.27 1.79
N GLY A 106 5.15 13.68 1.54
CA GLY A 106 6.34 12.85 1.71
C GLY A 106 6.48 12.32 3.12
N LEU A 107 6.46 13.20 4.13
CA LEU A 107 6.55 12.80 5.54
C LEU A 107 5.40 11.88 5.94
N ILE A 108 4.18 12.21 5.52
CA ILE A 108 2.97 11.45 5.89
C ILE A 108 2.98 10.07 5.25
N LEU A 109 3.29 9.99 3.96
CA LEU A 109 3.31 8.71 3.25
C LEU A 109 4.50 7.87 3.70
N TRP A 110 5.69 8.43 3.91
CA TRP A 110 6.84 7.64 4.36
C TRP A 110 6.73 7.21 5.82
N LEU A 111 6.63 8.15 6.76
CA LEU A 111 6.56 7.83 8.19
C LEU A 111 5.24 7.12 8.54
N GLY A 112 4.15 7.53 7.92
CA GLY A 112 2.86 6.85 8.06
C GLY A 112 2.93 5.42 7.54
N SER A 113 3.63 5.16 6.41
CA SER A 113 3.79 3.79 5.91
C SER A 113 4.59 2.92 6.86
N ILE A 114 5.63 3.44 7.51
CA ILE A 114 6.37 2.68 8.54
C ILE A 114 5.41 2.24 9.65
N LYS A 115 4.58 3.15 10.16
CA LYS A 115 3.58 2.82 11.19
C LYS A 115 2.55 1.82 10.67
N ALA A 116 2.02 2.02 9.47
CA ALA A 116 1.05 1.12 8.85
C ALA A 116 1.63 -0.28 8.62
N MET A 117 2.90 -0.37 8.21
CA MET A 117 3.62 -1.63 8.07
C MET A 117 3.77 -2.35 9.41
N ILE A 118 4.17 -1.65 10.49
CA ILE A 118 4.27 -2.25 11.83
C ILE A 118 2.91 -2.80 12.29
N ILE A 119 1.83 -2.03 12.09
CA ILE A 119 0.46 -2.47 12.40
C ILE A 119 0.13 -3.73 11.58
N GLY A 120 0.42 -3.71 10.28
CA GLY A 120 0.18 -4.85 9.41
C GLY A 120 0.97 -6.10 9.79
N VAL A 121 2.21 -5.96 10.28
CA VAL A 121 2.99 -7.08 10.84
C VAL A 121 2.28 -7.65 12.06
N ALA A 122 1.92 -6.81 13.03
CA ALA A 122 1.27 -7.25 14.26
C ALA A 122 -0.06 -7.97 13.97
N VAL A 123 -0.89 -7.37 13.10
CA VAL A 123 -2.17 -7.96 12.65
C VAL A 123 -1.93 -9.27 11.90
N GLY A 124 -0.93 -9.33 11.01
CA GLY A 124 -0.63 -10.53 10.23
C GLY A 124 -0.17 -11.71 11.08
N VAL A 125 0.67 -11.45 12.10
CA VAL A 125 1.07 -12.47 13.09
C VAL A 125 -0.15 -12.97 13.85
N CYS A 126 -0.99 -12.07 14.38
CA CYS A 126 -2.19 -12.44 15.11
C CYS A 126 -3.16 -13.26 14.24
N ALA A 127 -3.45 -12.78 13.03
CA ALA A 127 -4.36 -13.42 12.09
C ALA A 127 -3.89 -14.84 11.72
N HIS A 128 -2.59 -15.03 11.52
CA HIS A 128 -2.04 -16.35 11.23
C HIS A 128 -2.31 -17.35 12.36
N PHE A 129 -1.98 -16.98 13.61
CA PHE A 129 -2.16 -17.86 14.75
C PHE A 129 -3.62 -18.09 15.10
N VAL A 130 -4.46 -17.04 15.07
CA VAL A 130 -5.91 -17.16 15.31
C VAL A 130 -6.55 -18.10 14.29
N THR A 131 -6.26 -17.92 13.01
CA THR A 131 -6.79 -18.80 11.94
C THR A 131 -6.39 -20.26 12.15
N ARG A 132 -5.14 -20.49 12.58
CA ARG A 132 -4.63 -21.84 12.87
C ARG A 132 -5.31 -22.46 14.09
N MET A 133 -5.57 -21.67 15.14
CA MET A 133 -6.31 -22.12 16.32
C MET A 133 -7.75 -22.48 15.99
N VAL A 134 -8.46 -21.61 15.25
CA VAL A 134 -9.86 -21.84 14.83
C VAL A 134 -9.97 -23.12 14.00
N ARG A 135 -9.07 -23.35 13.03
CA ARG A 135 -9.05 -24.60 12.26
C ARG A 135 -8.87 -25.82 13.17
N ARG A 136 -7.95 -25.77 14.15
CA ARG A 136 -7.76 -26.88 15.09
C ARG A 136 -8.99 -27.16 15.96
N LEU A 137 -9.76 -26.13 16.29
CA LEU A 137 -10.99 -26.25 17.09
C LEU A 137 -12.17 -26.75 16.25
N ALA A 138 -12.26 -26.35 14.98
CA ALA A 138 -13.35 -26.73 14.08
C ALA A 138 -13.22 -28.16 13.50
N PHE A 139 -12.00 -28.71 13.47
CA PHE A 139 -11.73 -30.10 13.03
C PHE A 139 -11.53 -31.07 14.22
N ARG A 140 -12.03 -30.71 15.42
CA ARG A 140 -12.28 -31.62 16.54
C ARG A 140 -13.77 -31.87 16.65
#